data_AF-A0A1Y0F5F8-F1
#
_entry.id   AF-A0A1Y0F5F8-F1
#
_cell.length_a   1.000
_cell.length_b   1.000
_cell.length_c   1.000
_cell.angle_alpha   90.00
_cell.angle_beta   90.00
_cell.angle_gamma   90.00
#
_symmetry.space_group_name_H-M   'P 1'
#
loop_
_entity.id
_entity.type
_entity.pdbx_description
1 polymer ?
#
loop_
_entity_poly.entity_id
_entity_poly.type
_entity_poly.pdbx_seq_one_letter_code
_entity_poly.pdbx_strand_id
1 'polypeptide(L)'
;MAKDKVKQLNKSLVNYINALNAINDNYITLHHLNKDIDDLENEIDRLEKLDIPTYQTSKLKDKYNLKASSFNSLLELNNSNLIVLWKLAKSTLKQFNQFSEDEIKQLGYIKEKAILEKHYQKYRPKFIDLVKYDLKHLGGQQHG
;
A
#
# COMPACT_ATOMS: atom_id res chain seq x y z
N MET A 1 -25.92 18.13 -13.45
CA MET A 1 -25.65 18.20 -12.00
C MET A 1 -25.62 16.82 -11.32
N ALA A 2 -26.71 16.05 -11.22
CA ALA A 2 -26.67 14.71 -10.61
C ALA A 2 -25.77 13.72 -11.39
N LYS A 3 -25.87 13.72 -12.73
CA LYS A 3 -25.04 12.89 -13.62
C LYS A 3 -23.52 13.14 -13.46
N ASP A 4 -23.13 14.39 -13.24
CA ASP A 4 -21.73 14.78 -13.07
C ASP A 4 -21.17 14.32 -11.72
N LYS A 5 -21.97 14.46 -10.65
CA LYS A 5 -21.63 13.94 -9.32
C LYS A 5 -21.45 12.43 -9.35
N VAL A 6 -22.37 11.68 -9.98
CA VAL A 6 -22.27 10.22 -10.11
C VAL A 6 -21.03 9.82 -10.92
N LYS A 7 -20.71 10.54 -12.01
CA LYS A 7 -19.50 10.29 -12.79
C LYS A 7 -18.22 10.52 -11.96
N GLN A 8 -18.19 11.57 -11.15
CA GLN A 8 -17.05 11.85 -10.26
C GLN A 8 -16.91 10.81 -9.15
N LEU A 9 -18.03 10.38 -8.56
CA LEU A 9 -18.06 9.30 -7.55
C LEU A 9 -17.51 8.00 -8.14
N ASN A 10 -17.98 7.61 -9.33
CA ASN A 10 -17.49 6.43 -10.05
C ASN A 10 -15.99 6.49 -10.31
N LYS A 11 -15.48 7.63 -10.79
CA LYS A 11 -14.03 7.83 -10.98
C LYS A 11 -13.27 7.64 -9.66
N SER A 12 -13.79 8.18 -8.57
CA SER A 12 -13.15 8.09 -7.25
C SER A 12 -13.18 6.67 -6.69
N LEU A 13 -14.26 5.90 -6.92
CA LEU A 13 -14.36 4.48 -6.58
C LEU A 13 -13.36 3.64 -7.38
N VAL A 14 -13.25 3.86 -8.70
CA VAL A 14 -12.27 3.16 -9.55
C VAL A 14 -10.85 3.45 -9.08
N ASN A 15 -10.51 4.72 -8.82
CA ASN A 15 -9.19 5.08 -8.29
C ASN A 15 -8.89 4.40 -6.94
N TYR A 16 -9.89 4.33 -6.07
CA TYR A 16 -9.76 3.65 -4.78
C TYR A 16 -9.52 2.15 -4.93
N ILE A 17 -10.28 1.48 -5.81
CA ILE A 17 -10.13 0.04 -6.10
C ILE A 17 -8.74 -0.24 -6.69
N ASN A 18 -8.29 0.57 -7.64
CA ASN A 18 -6.96 0.42 -8.24
C ASN A 18 -5.84 0.56 -7.19
N ALA A 19 -5.95 1.55 -6.29
CA ALA A 19 -5.00 1.71 -5.20
C ALA A 19 -5.02 0.52 -4.23
N LEU A 20 -6.21 0.00 -3.91
CA LEU A 20 -6.36 -1.18 -3.05
C LEU A 20 -5.73 -2.43 -3.69
N ASN A 21 -5.95 -2.65 -4.98
CA ASN A 21 -5.35 -3.77 -5.72
C ASN A 21 -3.83 -3.68 -5.73
N ALA A 22 -3.27 -2.51 -6.04
CA ALA A 22 -1.82 -2.31 -6.00
C ALA A 22 -1.21 -2.60 -4.62
N ILE A 23 -1.91 -2.23 -3.54
CA ILE A 23 -1.48 -2.54 -2.16
C ILE A 23 -1.51 -4.05 -1.89
N ASN A 24 -2.54 -4.75 -2.36
CA ASN A 24 -2.64 -6.20 -2.21
C ASN A 24 -1.55 -6.93 -3.01
N ASP A 25 -1.28 -6.51 -4.24
CA ASP A 25 -0.21 -7.08 -5.08
C ASP A 25 1.17 -6.89 -4.44
N ASN A 26 1.39 -5.72 -3.83
CA ASN A 26 2.59 -5.46 -3.04
C ASN A 26 2.69 -6.39 -1.83
N TYR A 27 1.60 -6.66 -1.11
CA TYR A 27 1.61 -7.60 0.02
C TYR A 27 1.94 -9.03 -0.41
N ILE A 28 1.41 -9.49 -1.55
CA ILE A 28 1.76 -10.80 -2.13
C ILE A 28 3.26 -10.84 -2.44
N THR A 29 3.79 -9.79 -3.06
CA THR A 29 5.20 -9.69 -3.41
C THR A 29 6.10 -9.65 -2.17
N LEU A 30 5.71 -8.89 -1.13
CA LEU A 30 6.40 -8.85 0.16
C LEU A 30 6.42 -10.23 0.82
N HIS A 31 5.33 -10.98 0.76
CA HIS A 31 5.27 -12.34 1.31
C HIS A 31 6.28 -13.27 0.63
N HIS A 32 6.36 -13.24 -0.71
CA HIS A 32 7.34 -14.03 -1.44
C HIS A 32 8.78 -13.60 -1.16
N LEU A 33 9.04 -12.29 -1.10
CA LEU A 33 10.37 -11.77 -0.74
C LEU A 33 10.79 -12.21 0.66
N ASN A 34 9.88 -12.18 1.64
CA ASN A 34 10.17 -12.64 3.00
C ASN A 34 10.56 -14.11 3.01
N LYS A 35 9.81 -14.95 2.30
CA LYS A 35 10.12 -16.37 2.18
C LYS A 35 11.49 -16.61 1.53
N ASP A 36 11.79 -15.91 0.43
CA ASP A 36 13.10 -16.01 -0.23
C ASP A 36 14.24 -15.59 0.72
N ILE A 37 14.03 -14.56 1.54
CA ILE A 37 15.00 -14.08 2.55
C ILE A 37 15.22 -15.15 3.62
N ASP A 38 14.14 -15.71 4.18
CA ASP A 38 14.19 -16.76 5.20
C ASP A 38 14.93 -18.01 4.67
N ASP A 39 14.64 -18.42 3.44
CA ASP A 39 15.29 -19.57 2.79
C ASP A 39 16.80 -19.30 2.59
N LEU A 40 17.18 -18.09 2.16
CA LEU A 40 18.58 -17.70 1.98
C LEU A 40 19.33 -17.62 3.31
N GLU A 41 18.72 -17.08 4.36
CA GLU A 41 19.29 -17.00 5.71
C GLU A 41 19.58 -18.40 6.25
N ASN A 42 18.62 -19.31 6.12
CA ASN A 42 18.80 -20.71 6.52
C ASN A 42 19.93 -21.43 5.74
N GLU A 43 20.07 -21.16 4.44
CA GLU A 43 21.14 -21.75 3.62
C GLU A 43 22.51 -21.20 4.00
N ILE A 44 22.62 -19.88 4.19
CA ILE A 44 23.86 -19.21 4.63
C ILE A 44 24.29 -19.76 5.99
N ASP A 45 23.37 -19.82 6.96
CA ASP A 45 23.63 -20.35 8.31
C ASP A 45 24.14 -21.80 8.28
N ARG A 46 23.58 -22.64 7.41
CA ARG A 46 24.03 -24.03 7.26
C ARG A 46 25.45 -24.11 6.72
N LEU A 47 25.78 -23.30 5.70
CA LEU A 47 27.11 -23.29 5.10
C LEU A 47 28.17 -22.72 6.04
N GLU A 48 27.83 -21.70 6.82
CA GLU A 48 28.73 -21.12 7.81
C GLU A 48 29.00 -22.08 8.97
N LYS A 49 28.00 -22.85 9.43
CA LYS A 49 28.20 -23.89 10.46
C LYS A 49 29.09 -25.04 10.00
N LEU A 50 29.16 -25.29 8.70
CA LEU A 50 30.07 -26.30 8.13
C LEU A 50 31.50 -25.77 7.96
N ASP A 51 31.75 -24.50 8.32
CA ASP A 51 33.01 -23.79 8.09
C ASP A 51 33.46 -23.88 6.62
N ILE A 52 32.49 -23.68 5.71
CA ILE A 52 32.71 -23.65 4.26
C ILE A 52 32.65 -22.18 3.79
N PRO A 53 33.67 -21.34 4.07
CA PRO A 53 33.78 -20.01 3.48
C PRO A 53 34.17 -20.17 2.02
N THR A 54 33.18 -20.17 1.14
CA THR A 54 33.38 -20.30 -0.30
C THR A 54 32.81 -19.11 -1.05
N TYR A 55 33.26 -18.98 -2.31
CA TYR A 55 32.63 -18.10 -3.29
C TYR A 55 31.09 -18.29 -3.36
N GLN A 56 30.59 -19.50 -3.11
CA GLN A 56 29.16 -19.80 -3.10
C GLN A 56 28.45 -19.10 -1.93
N THR A 57 29.01 -19.15 -0.72
CA THR A 57 28.47 -18.47 0.46
C THR A 57 28.42 -16.95 0.26
N SER A 58 29.46 -16.35 -0.35
CA SER A 58 29.46 -14.92 -0.69
C SER A 58 28.33 -14.55 -1.67
N LYS A 59 28.13 -15.36 -2.71
CA LYS A 59 27.07 -15.13 -3.71
C LYS A 59 25.66 -15.24 -3.10
N LEU A 60 25.46 -16.12 -2.11
CA LEU A 60 24.20 -16.21 -1.38
C LEU A 60 23.96 -14.98 -0.51
N LYS A 61 24.99 -14.48 0.19
CA LYS A 61 24.91 -13.22 0.95
C LYS A 61 24.57 -12.03 0.06
N ASP A 62 25.15 -11.94 -1.14
CA ASP A 62 24.81 -10.88 -2.09
C ASP A 62 23.33 -10.96 -2.53
N LYS A 63 22.82 -12.16 -2.82
CA LYS A 63 21.39 -12.37 -3.13
C LYS A 63 20.49 -12.00 -1.95
N TYR A 64 20.85 -12.41 -0.73
CA TYR A 64 20.13 -12.06 0.49
C TYR A 64 20.03 -10.55 0.63
N ASN A 65 21.15 -9.83 0.51
CA ASN A 65 21.20 -8.38 0.63
C ASN A 65 20.32 -7.68 -0.41
N LEU A 66 20.34 -8.15 -1.65
CA LEU A 66 19.47 -7.61 -2.72
C LEU A 66 17.97 -7.82 -2.41
N LYS A 67 17.60 -9.02 -1.95
CA LYS A 67 16.21 -9.36 -1.60
C LYS A 67 15.73 -8.59 -0.39
N ALA A 68 16.54 -8.49 0.66
CA ALA A 68 16.24 -7.71 1.86
C ALA A 68 16.08 -6.20 1.55
N SER A 69 16.97 -5.64 0.71
CA SER A 69 16.85 -4.26 0.25
C SER A 69 15.57 -4.02 -0.56
N SER A 70 15.22 -4.96 -1.45
CA SER A 70 13.98 -4.92 -2.23
C SER A 70 12.74 -5.00 -1.33
N PHE A 71 12.75 -5.88 -0.33
CA PHE A 71 11.68 -6.01 0.65
C PHE A 71 11.47 -4.71 1.42
N ASN A 72 12.54 -4.12 1.96
CA ASN A 72 12.46 -2.87 2.72
C ASN A 72 11.93 -1.71 1.87
N SER A 73 12.41 -1.60 0.63
CA SER A 73 11.97 -0.56 -0.31
C SER A 73 10.49 -0.70 -0.65
N LEU A 74 10.02 -1.93 -0.93
CA LEU A 74 8.63 -2.21 -1.22
C LEU A 74 7.73 -2.00 0.00
N LEU A 75 8.20 -2.35 1.20
CA LEU A 75 7.47 -2.16 2.45
C LEU A 75 7.26 -0.67 2.73
N GLU A 76 8.29 0.16 2.56
CA GLU A 76 8.18 1.62 2.70
C GLU A 76 7.19 2.22 1.67
N LEU A 77 7.29 1.78 0.42
CA LEU A 77 6.36 2.19 -0.64
C LEU A 77 4.92 1.79 -0.29
N ASN A 78 4.71 0.55 0.14
CA ASN A 78 3.36 0.05 0.44
C ASN A 78 2.75 0.76 1.66
N ASN A 79 3.56 1.10 2.67
CA ASN A 79 3.14 1.93 3.80
C ASN A 79 2.71 3.34 3.34
N SER A 80 3.44 3.93 2.39
CA SER A 80 3.06 5.20 1.78
C SER A 80 1.75 5.09 0.98
N ASN A 81 1.57 3.99 0.24
CA ASN A 81 0.34 3.71 -0.51
C ASN A 81 -0.88 3.54 0.41
N LEU A 82 -0.72 2.97 1.61
CA LEU A 82 -1.82 2.90 2.61
C LEU A 82 -2.29 4.29 3.05
N ILE A 83 -1.38 5.26 3.18
CA ILE A 83 -1.75 6.66 3.47
C ILE A 83 -2.53 7.26 2.31
N VAL A 84 -2.10 7.00 1.07
CA VAL A 84 -2.84 7.43 -0.14
C VAL A 84 -4.22 6.80 -0.18
N LEU A 85 -4.34 5.49 0.06
CA LEU A 85 -5.61 4.78 0.11
C LEU A 85 -6.55 5.39 1.16
N TRP A 86 -6.03 5.72 2.34
CA TRP A 86 -6.82 6.40 3.38
C TRP A 86 -7.29 7.80 2.95
N LYS A 87 -6.42 8.59 2.31
CA LYS A 87 -6.79 9.91 1.75
C LYS A 87 -7.85 9.78 0.66
N LEU A 88 -7.74 8.77 -0.21
CA LEU A 88 -8.76 8.45 -1.22
C LEU A 88 -10.09 8.07 -0.57
N ALA A 89 -10.07 7.18 0.43
CA ALA A 89 -11.28 6.80 1.17
C ALA A 89 -11.97 8.03 1.77
N LYS A 90 -11.21 8.89 2.45
CA LYS A 90 -11.71 10.15 3.01
C LYS A 90 -12.37 11.03 1.95
N SER A 91 -11.75 11.19 0.79
CA SER A 91 -12.26 12.01 -0.31
C SER A 91 -13.54 11.42 -0.91
N THR A 92 -13.55 10.12 -1.18
CA THR A 92 -14.72 9.42 -1.73
C THR A 92 -15.90 9.46 -0.75
N LEU A 93 -15.66 9.30 0.56
CA LEU A 93 -16.71 9.44 1.58
C LEU A 93 -17.31 10.85 1.63
N LYS A 94 -16.51 11.90 1.43
CA LYS A 94 -17.04 13.27 1.28
C LYS A 94 -17.93 13.42 0.05
N GLN A 95 -17.63 12.73 -1.05
CA GLN A 95 -18.49 12.72 -2.24
C GLN A 95 -19.80 11.97 -1.96
N PHE A 96 -19.75 10.85 -1.23
CA PHE A 96 -20.96 10.15 -0.78
C PHE A 96 -21.90 11.05 0.03
N ASN A 97 -21.37 11.95 0.85
CA ASN A 97 -22.19 12.90 1.64
C ASN A 97 -22.92 13.95 0.79
N GLN A 98 -22.69 14.00 -0.52
CA GLN A 98 -23.43 14.86 -1.45
C GLN A 98 -24.72 14.21 -1.98
N PHE A 99 -24.96 12.95 -1.61
CA PHE A 99 -26.14 12.17 -1.95
C PHE A 99 -26.91 11.83 -0.68
N SER A 100 -28.24 11.82 -0.78
CA SER A 100 -29.13 11.24 0.23
C SER A 100 -28.96 9.73 0.31
N GLU A 101 -29.42 9.13 1.40
CA GLU A 101 -29.38 7.67 1.58
C GLU A 101 -30.21 6.94 0.50
N ASP A 102 -31.37 7.49 0.14
CA ASP A 102 -32.20 6.96 -0.94
C ASP A 102 -31.50 7.01 -2.30
N GLU A 103 -30.78 8.09 -2.61
CA GLU A 103 -29.98 8.18 -3.84
C GLU A 103 -28.86 7.13 -3.85
N ILE A 104 -28.15 6.95 -2.72
CA ILE A 104 -27.09 5.93 -2.60
C ILE A 104 -27.67 4.52 -2.79
N LYS A 105 -28.86 4.26 -2.25
CA LYS A 105 -29.58 2.99 -2.40
C LYS A 105 -30.00 2.76 -3.86
N GLN A 106 -30.57 3.76 -4.51
CA GLN A 106 -30.97 3.68 -5.93
C GLN A 106 -29.76 3.49 -6.85
N LEU A 107 -28.62 4.08 -6.52
CA LEU A 107 -27.36 3.89 -7.26
C LEU A 107 -26.67 2.56 -6.95
N GLY A 108 -27.13 1.81 -5.94
CA GLY A 108 -26.56 0.51 -5.56
C GLY A 108 -25.26 0.58 -4.77
N TYR A 109 -24.87 1.74 -4.24
CA TYR A 109 -23.55 1.95 -3.62
C TYR A 109 -23.47 1.73 -2.10
N ILE A 110 -24.52 1.15 -1.50
CA ILE A 110 -24.58 0.93 -0.03
C ILE A 110 -23.37 0.11 0.45
N LYS A 111 -23.02 -0.94 -0.29
CA LYS A 111 -21.92 -1.84 0.08
C LYS A 111 -20.56 -1.14 -0.03
N GLU A 112 -20.34 -0.42 -1.11
CA GLU A 112 -19.13 0.32 -1.41
C GLU A 112 -18.89 1.39 -0.35
N LYS A 113 -19.94 2.13 0.04
CA LYS A 113 -19.86 3.11 1.12
C LYS A 113 -19.47 2.45 2.45
N ALA A 114 -20.11 1.35 2.82
CA ALA A 114 -19.81 0.64 4.06
C ALA A 114 -18.37 0.09 4.09
N ILE A 115 -17.87 -0.43 2.96
CA ILE A 115 -16.48 -0.89 2.82
C ILE A 115 -15.50 0.28 2.99
N LEU A 116 -15.77 1.41 2.35
CA LEU A 116 -14.97 2.62 2.46
C LEU A 116 -14.92 3.15 3.90
N GLU A 117 -16.05 3.18 4.60
CA GLU A 117 -16.11 3.60 6.01
C GLU A 117 -15.27 2.67 6.89
N LYS A 118 -15.41 1.35 6.73
CA LYS A 118 -14.61 0.36 7.45
C LYS A 118 -13.11 0.55 7.19
N HIS A 119 -12.72 0.73 5.93
CA HIS A 119 -11.32 0.92 5.55
C HIS A 119 -10.77 2.26 6.04
N TYR A 120 -11.57 3.33 6.00
CA TYR A 120 -11.19 4.64 6.51
C TYR A 120 -10.87 4.62 8.00
N GLN A 121 -11.63 3.85 8.80
CA GLN A 121 -11.33 3.67 10.21
C GLN A 121 -10.14 2.74 10.43
N LYS A 122 -10.10 1.60 9.73
CA LYS A 122 -9.06 0.58 9.88
C LYS A 122 -7.66 1.09 9.53
N TYR A 123 -7.55 1.83 8.42
CA TYR A 123 -6.26 2.30 7.89
C TYR A 123 -5.96 3.74 8.27
N ARG A 124 -6.62 4.28 9.30
CA ARG A 124 -6.35 5.64 9.76
C ARG A 124 -4.89 5.76 10.21
N PRO A 125 -4.05 6.53 9.51
CA PRO A 125 -2.65 6.68 9.89
C PRO A 125 -2.54 7.50 11.18
N LYS A 126 -1.47 7.28 11.94
CA LYS A 126 -1.14 8.14 13.08
C LYS A 126 -0.80 9.53 12.56
N PHE A 127 -1.01 10.55 13.39
CA PHE A 127 -0.72 11.93 13.04
C PHE A 127 0.74 12.12 12.59
N ILE A 128 1.69 11.51 13.31
CA ILE A 128 3.12 11.60 12.98
C ILE A 128 3.44 11.01 11.60
N ASP A 129 2.76 9.93 11.20
CA ASP A 129 2.98 9.26 9.91
C ASP A 129 2.41 10.10 8.76
N LEU A 130 1.27 10.78 8.99
CA LEU A 130 0.73 11.77 8.05
C LEU A 130 1.70 12.93 7.84
N VAL A 131 2.23 13.51 8.92
CA VAL A 131 3.18 14.63 8.84
C VAL A 131 4.45 14.22 8.10
N LYS A 132 5.01 13.05 8.40
CA LYS A 132 6.18 12.50 7.68
C LYS A 132 5.90 12.30 6.20
N TYR A 133 4.74 11.73 5.86
CA TYR A 133 4.33 11.56 4.48
C TYR A 133 4.23 12.91 3.78
N ASP A 134 3.52 13.88 4.37
CA ASP A 134 3.32 15.18 3.76
C ASP A 134 4.65 15.93 3.57
N LEU A 135 5.56 15.92 4.55
CA LEU A 135 6.90 16.51 4.40
C LEU A 135 7.71 15.87 3.26
N LYS A 136 7.71 14.54 3.16
CA LYS A 136 8.41 13.81 2.10
C LYS A 136 7.87 14.14 0.69
N HIS A 137 6.59 14.49 0.57
CA HIS A 137 5.93 14.70 -0.73
C HIS A 137 5.65 16.19 -1.05
N LEU A 138 5.74 17.10 -0.07
CA LEU A 138 5.66 18.56 -0.27
C LEU A 138 7.01 19.19 -0.62
N GLY A 139 8.13 18.60 -0.17
CA GLY A 139 9.49 19.08 -0.48
C GLY A 139 9.91 18.96 -1.95
N GLY A 140 9.15 18.25 -2.79
CA GLY A 140 9.42 18.06 -4.22
C GLY A 140 8.83 19.13 -5.16
N GLN A 141 8.10 20.13 -4.63
CA GLN A 141 7.52 21.23 -5.43
C GLN A 141 8.31 22.54 -5.35
N GLN A 142 9.52 22.54 -4.79
CA GLN A 142 10.38 23.73 -4.67
C GLN A 142 11.75 23.57 -5.36
N HIS A 143 11.80 23.09 -6.59
CA HIS A 143 12.81 23.42 -7.59
C HIS A 143 12.09 23.15 -8.94
N GLY A 144 11.66 24.14 -9.72
CA GLY A 144 12.48 25.21 -10.27
C GLY A 144 12.91 24.76 -11.65
#